data_AF-A0AA38GN78-F1
#
_entry.id   AF-A0AA38GN78-F1
#
_cell.length_a   1.000
_cell.length_b   1.000
_cell.length_c   1.000
_cell.angle_alpha   90.00
_cell.angle_beta   90.00
_cell.angle_gamma   90.00
#
_symmetry.space_group_name_H-M   'P 1'
#
loop_
_entity.id
_entity.type
_entity.pdbx_description
1 polymer ?
#
loop_
_entity_poly.entity_id
_entity_poly.type
_entity_poly.pdbx_seq_one_letter_code
_entity_poly.pdbx_strand_id
1 'polypeptide(L)'
;KVRPRITFRIFCQIFALGLFGPVMDQNFYYLGLKYTSPTFGGAMNNLLPATTFVIALIFRMERVKLREIRSQAKIVGTIVCVGGAMVMILYKGAIVPMPWSSHEHYHSSNAAASDHDSNSDMIKGCICLLTATVAWAALFILQASVLKKYSAQLSLATLICLMGTIQSFAITLAVERRPSAWTIGWDMNLFTTVYSGVLGSGIAYYVQGLCMKIKGPVFATAFIPLTMIISAIMDSILLHQGIYLG
;
A
#
# COMPACT_ATOMS: atom_id res chain seq x y z
N LYS A 1 5.84 -7.67 -30.05
CA LYS A 1 4.40 -7.56 -29.65
C LYS A 1 3.90 -6.17 -30.06
N VAL A 2 2.93 -6.10 -30.96
CA VAL A 2 2.39 -4.82 -31.47
C VAL A 2 1.64 -4.09 -30.34
N ARG A 3 2.03 -2.84 -30.08
CA ARG A 3 1.45 -2.00 -29.02
C ARG A 3 0.01 -1.64 -29.41
N PRO A 4 -1.01 -1.97 -28.61
CA PRO A 4 -2.39 -1.57 -28.92
C PRO A 4 -2.48 -0.03 -28.97
N ARG A 5 -3.28 0.51 -29.90
CA ARG A 5 -3.54 1.96 -29.94
C ARG A 5 -4.23 2.39 -28.64
N ILE A 6 -3.77 3.48 -28.04
CA ILE A 6 -4.38 4.05 -26.85
C ILE A 6 -5.68 4.75 -27.29
N THR A 7 -6.82 4.08 -27.11
CA THR A 7 -8.13 4.72 -27.27
C THR A 7 -8.40 5.64 -26.09
N PHE A 8 -9.24 6.68 -26.27
CA PHE A 8 -9.67 7.58 -25.20
C PHE A 8 -10.15 6.85 -23.92
N ARG A 9 -10.90 5.75 -24.08
CA ARG A 9 -11.34 4.92 -22.95
C ARG A 9 -10.17 4.29 -22.17
N ILE A 10 -9.13 3.81 -22.84
CA ILE A 10 -7.93 3.25 -22.20
C ILE A 10 -7.15 4.38 -21.52
N PHE A 11 -7.06 5.54 -22.15
CA PHE A 11 -6.43 6.72 -21.56
C PHE A 11 -7.11 7.14 -20.25
N CYS A 12 -8.45 7.25 -20.22
CA CYS A 12 -9.19 7.53 -18.99
C CYS A 12 -8.95 6.49 -17.89
N GLN A 13 -8.84 5.20 -18.26
CA GLN A 13 -8.52 4.14 -17.29
C GLN A 13 -7.10 4.28 -16.74
N ILE A 14 -6.12 4.64 -17.58
CA ILE A 14 -4.74 4.90 -17.16
C ILE A 14 -4.67 6.14 -16.26
N PHE A 15 -5.41 7.19 -16.59
CA PHE A 15 -5.51 8.39 -15.76
C PHE A 15 -6.09 8.05 -14.38
N ALA A 16 -7.16 7.24 -14.32
CA ALA A 16 -7.73 6.77 -13.06
C ALA A 16 -6.77 5.84 -12.29
N LEU A 17 -5.95 5.05 -12.98
CA LEU A 17 -4.90 4.24 -12.34
C LEU A 17 -3.81 5.11 -11.69
N GLY A 18 -3.39 6.19 -12.37
CA GLY A 18 -2.49 7.19 -11.79
C GLY A 18 -3.09 7.88 -10.56
N LEU A 19 -4.41 8.14 -10.60
CA LEU A 19 -5.11 8.79 -9.50
C LEU A 19 -5.22 7.86 -8.28
N PHE A 20 -5.61 6.60 -8.47
CA PHE A 20 -5.81 5.70 -7.34
C PHE A 20 -4.52 5.27 -6.67
N GLY A 21 -3.45 5.01 -7.44
CA GLY A 21 -2.17 4.58 -6.86
C GLY A 21 -1.28 5.75 -6.47
N PRO A 22 -0.49 6.29 -7.42
CA PRO A 22 0.48 7.33 -7.12
C PRO A 22 -0.07 8.54 -6.35
N VAL A 23 -1.31 8.95 -6.62
CA VAL A 23 -1.88 10.14 -5.98
C VAL A 23 -2.60 9.79 -4.69
N MET A 24 -3.74 9.11 -4.76
CA MET A 24 -4.59 8.88 -3.59
C MET A 24 -3.92 7.96 -2.58
N ASP A 25 -3.50 6.76 -2.99
CA ASP A 25 -2.88 5.80 -2.07
C ASP A 25 -1.65 6.40 -1.36
N GLN A 26 -0.68 6.93 -2.10
CA GLN A 26 0.52 7.48 -1.46
C GLN A 26 0.23 8.69 -0.56
N ASN A 27 -0.57 9.67 -1.01
CA ASN A 27 -0.83 10.87 -0.20
C ASN A 27 -1.63 10.56 1.06
N PHE A 28 -2.69 9.75 0.95
CA PHE A 28 -3.47 9.37 2.12
C PHE A 28 -2.71 8.42 3.04
N TYR A 29 -1.82 7.57 2.50
CA TYR A 29 -0.95 6.73 3.32
C TYR A 29 0.00 7.58 4.15
N TYR A 30 0.76 8.49 3.53
CA TYR A 30 1.67 9.39 4.25
C TYR A 30 0.94 10.34 5.22
N LEU A 31 -0.23 10.86 4.83
CA LEU A 31 -1.05 11.66 5.72
C LEU A 31 -1.57 10.84 6.91
N GLY A 32 -1.96 9.58 6.68
CA GLY A 32 -2.33 8.64 7.73
C GLY A 32 -1.19 8.40 8.70
N LEU A 33 0.01 8.14 8.19
CA LEU A 33 1.24 7.97 8.99
C LEU A 33 1.63 9.22 9.78
N LYS A 34 1.16 10.41 9.42
CA LYS A 34 1.36 11.62 10.23
C LYS A 34 0.55 11.58 11.54
N TYR A 35 -0.60 10.93 11.52
CA TYR A 35 -1.50 10.79 12.67
C TYR A 35 -1.41 9.41 13.35
N THR A 36 -0.74 8.44 12.73
CA THR A 36 -0.57 7.07 13.24
C THR A 36 0.90 6.64 13.24
N SER A 37 1.18 5.34 13.43
CA SER A 37 2.53 4.78 13.32
C SER A 37 2.72 3.97 12.03
N PRO A 38 3.97 3.76 11.59
CA PRO A 38 4.30 2.84 10.50
C PRO A 38 3.77 1.41 10.73
N THR A 39 3.82 0.92 11.98
CA THR A 39 3.27 -0.39 12.37
C THR A 39 1.76 -0.46 12.14
N PHE A 40 1.03 0.60 12.52
CA PHE A 40 -0.41 0.71 12.29
C PHE A 40 -0.74 0.75 10.79
N GLY A 41 0.04 1.49 9.99
CA GLY A 41 -0.06 1.49 8.53
C GLY A 41 0.20 0.11 7.92
N GLY A 42 1.19 -0.62 8.43
CA GLY A 42 1.47 -2.01 8.05
C GLY A 42 0.30 -2.95 8.36
N ALA A 43 -0.28 -2.84 9.55
CA ALA A 43 -1.47 -3.61 9.91
C ALA A 43 -2.67 -3.32 9.00
N MET A 44 -2.86 -2.07 8.59
CA MET A 44 -3.92 -1.71 7.63
C MET A 44 -3.70 -2.33 6.24
N ASN A 45 -2.44 -2.47 5.80
CA ASN A 45 -2.12 -3.18 4.55
C ASN A 45 -2.52 -4.66 4.57
N ASN A 46 -2.64 -5.29 5.75
CA ASN A 46 -3.17 -6.65 5.87
C ASN A 46 -4.67 -6.74 5.54
N LEU A 47 -5.39 -5.61 5.53
CA LEU A 47 -6.77 -5.54 5.03
C LEU A 47 -6.85 -5.46 3.51
N LEU A 48 -5.74 -5.26 2.79
CA LEU A 48 -5.79 -5.12 1.33
C LEU A 48 -6.34 -6.34 0.60
N PRO A 49 -5.98 -7.60 0.94
CA PRO A 49 -6.54 -8.78 0.29
C PRO A 49 -8.06 -8.86 0.47
N ALA A 50 -8.54 -8.57 1.70
CA ALA A 50 -9.95 -8.55 2.05
C ALA A 50 -10.71 -7.47 1.25
N THR A 51 -10.19 -6.25 1.25
CA THR A 51 -10.77 -5.10 0.54
C THR A 51 -10.81 -5.35 -0.97
N THR A 52 -9.73 -5.91 -1.54
CA THR A 52 -9.64 -6.26 -2.95
C THR A 52 -10.65 -7.34 -3.32
N PHE A 53 -10.85 -8.34 -2.47
CA PHE A 53 -11.87 -9.37 -2.68
C PHE A 53 -13.28 -8.77 -2.68
N VAL A 54 -13.61 -7.92 -1.70
CA VAL A 54 -14.92 -7.23 -1.63
C VAL A 54 -15.17 -6.39 -2.90
N ILE A 55 -14.20 -5.58 -3.33
CA ILE A 55 -14.31 -4.78 -4.55
C ILE A 55 -14.47 -5.69 -5.78
N ALA A 56 -13.74 -6.81 -5.86
CA ALA A 56 -13.85 -7.77 -6.96
C ALA A 56 -15.26 -8.39 -7.05
N LEU A 57 -15.92 -8.62 -5.92
CA LEU A 57 -17.32 -9.09 -5.88
C LEU A 57 -18.29 -8.02 -6.38
N ILE A 58 -18.14 -6.77 -5.92
CA ILE A 58 -18.98 -5.63 -6.33
C ILE A 58 -18.92 -5.45 -7.85
N PHE A 59 -17.72 -5.50 -8.44
CA PHE A 59 -17.53 -5.38 -9.89
C PHE A 59 -17.81 -6.68 -10.66
N ARG A 60 -18.31 -7.74 -10.00
CA ARG A 60 -18.60 -9.07 -10.59
C ARG A 60 -17.41 -9.69 -11.33
N MET A 61 -16.19 -9.30 -10.96
CA MET A 61 -14.96 -9.89 -11.49
C MET A 61 -14.70 -11.27 -10.89
N GLU A 62 -15.22 -11.50 -9.68
CA GLU A 62 -15.16 -12.76 -8.97
C GLU A 62 -16.58 -13.31 -8.75
N ARG A 63 -16.79 -14.62 -8.92
CA ARG A 63 -18.04 -15.28 -8.55
C ARG A 63 -17.79 -16.25 -7.40
N VAL A 64 -18.49 -16.05 -6.30
CA VAL A 64 -18.41 -16.93 -5.13
C VAL A 64 -19.40 -18.07 -5.30
N LYS A 65 -18.86 -19.27 -5.48
CA LYS A 65 -19.63 -20.51 -5.38
C LYS A 65 -19.30 -21.14 -4.04
N LEU A 66 -20.20 -21.05 -3.07
CA LEU A 66 -19.96 -21.49 -1.69
C LEU A 66 -19.57 -22.99 -1.58
N ARG A 67 -19.92 -23.82 -2.57
CA ARG A 67 -19.49 -25.23 -2.62
C ARG A 67 -18.09 -25.45 -3.19
N GLU A 68 -17.46 -24.44 -3.78
CA GLU A 68 -16.13 -24.57 -4.41
C GLU A 68 -15.02 -24.26 -3.41
N ILE A 69 -14.04 -25.17 -3.29
CA ILE A 69 -12.90 -25.05 -2.37
C ILE A 69 -12.15 -23.73 -2.56
N ARG A 70 -12.02 -23.26 -3.81
CA ARG A 70 -11.37 -21.98 -4.13
C ARG A 70 -12.13 -20.76 -3.59
N SER A 71 -13.45 -20.82 -3.55
CA SER A 71 -14.28 -19.73 -2.99
C SER A 71 -14.22 -19.75 -1.46
N GLN A 72 -14.25 -20.94 -0.85
CA GLN A 72 -14.08 -21.11 0.59
C GLN A 72 -12.71 -20.60 1.06
N ALA A 73 -11.64 -20.94 0.35
CA ALA A 73 -10.30 -20.45 0.66
C ALA A 73 -10.20 -18.91 0.64
N LYS A 74 -10.91 -18.23 -0.27
CA LYS A 74 -10.95 -16.76 -0.33
C LYS A 74 -11.69 -16.14 0.84
N ILE A 75 -12.81 -16.74 1.25
CA ILE A 75 -13.59 -16.28 2.41
C ILE A 75 -12.79 -16.46 3.70
N VAL A 76 -12.22 -17.66 3.90
CA VAL A 76 -11.37 -17.95 5.07
C VAL A 76 -10.15 -17.03 5.08
N GLY A 77 -9.47 -16.85 3.94
CA GLY A 77 -8.35 -15.91 3.83
C GLY A 77 -8.74 -14.47 4.16
N THR A 78 -9.94 -14.04 3.78
CA THR A 78 -10.48 -12.71 4.12
C THR A 78 -10.70 -12.57 5.63
N ILE A 79 -11.30 -13.57 6.28
CA ILE A 79 -11.52 -13.58 7.73
C ILE A 79 -10.17 -13.54 8.47
N VAL A 80 -9.19 -14.34 8.03
CA VAL A 80 -7.84 -14.36 8.61
C VAL A 80 -7.11 -13.03 8.42
N CYS A 81 -7.24 -12.38 7.26
CA CYS A 81 -6.65 -11.06 7.01
C CYS A 81 -7.22 -9.98 7.95
N VAL A 82 -8.55 -9.94 8.09
CA VAL A 82 -9.22 -8.99 8.99
C VAL A 82 -8.87 -9.29 10.45
N GLY A 83 -8.92 -10.56 10.86
CA GLY A 83 -8.54 -10.98 12.20
C GLY A 83 -7.08 -10.65 12.53
N GLY A 84 -6.16 -10.92 11.60
CA GLY A 84 -4.75 -10.58 11.74
C GLY A 84 -4.52 -9.07 11.91
N ALA A 85 -5.15 -8.24 11.06
CA ALA A 85 -5.06 -6.79 11.20
C ALA A 85 -5.62 -6.30 12.55
N MET A 86 -6.76 -6.83 13.00
CA MET A 86 -7.33 -6.49 14.30
C MET A 86 -6.42 -6.89 15.47
N VAL A 87 -5.79 -8.06 15.41
CA VAL A 87 -4.81 -8.48 16.42
C VAL A 87 -3.62 -7.52 16.41
N MET A 88 -3.02 -7.21 15.26
CA MET A 88 -1.87 -6.28 15.20
C MET A 88 -2.20 -4.87 15.71
N ILE A 89 -3.45 -4.41 15.52
CA ILE A 89 -3.89 -3.08 15.96
C ILE A 89 -4.22 -3.05 17.46
N LEU A 90 -4.94 -4.07 17.95
CA LEU A 90 -5.51 -4.07 19.30
C LEU A 90 -4.61 -4.75 20.34
N TYR A 91 -3.75 -5.68 19.90
CA TYR A 91 -2.88 -6.44 20.78
C TYR A 91 -1.54 -5.72 20.94
N LYS A 92 -1.35 -5.10 22.11
CA LYS A 92 -0.05 -4.58 22.55
C LYS A 92 0.71 -5.69 23.27
N GLY A 93 1.33 -6.62 22.53
CA GLY A 93 2.09 -7.71 23.16
C GLY A 93 3.48 -7.30 23.62
N ALA A 94 4.03 -8.12 24.53
CA ALA A 94 5.37 -7.98 25.04
C ALA A 94 6.42 -8.16 23.92
N ILE A 95 7.54 -7.46 24.06
CA ILE A 95 8.69 -7.54 23.15
C ILE A 95 9.22 -8.98 23.17
N VAL A 96 9.39 -9.59 22.00
CA VAL A 96 10.06 -10.88 21.88
C VAL A 96 11.57 -10.60 21.94
N PRO A 97 12.28 -11.00 23.00
CA PRO A 97 13.72 -10.83 23.05
C PRO A 97 14.35 -11.79 22.03
N MET A 98 14.92 -11.22 20.96
CA MET A 98 15.67 -11.99 19.98
C MET A 98 17.09 -12.26 20.53
N PRO A 99 17.68 -13.42 20.23
CA PRO A 99 19.00 -13.79 20.76
C PRO A 99 20.15 -12.88 20.29
N TRP A 100 19.91 -12.03 19.29
CA TRP A 100 20.88 -11.05 18.77
C TRP A 100 20.62 -9.61 19.24
N SER A 101 19.51 -9.30 19.93
CA SER A 101 19.30 -7.98 20.52
C SER A 101 20.03 -7.94 21.87
N SER A 102 21.33 -7.69 21.84
CA SER A 102 22.10 -7.41 23.06
C SER A 102 21.48 -6.22 23.80
N HIS A 103 21.48 -6.31 25.13
CA HIS A 103 20.98 -5.29 26.06
C HIS A 103 21.56 -3.91 25.75
N GLU A 104 20.82 -3.10 25.01
CA GLU A 104 21.00 -1.65 25.00
C GLU A 104 19.71 -0.99 25.46
N HIS A 105 19.85 0.03 26.29
CA HIS A 105 18.75 0.82 26.82
C HIS A 105 18.00 1.48 25.67
N TYR A 106 16.90 0.87 25.24
CA TYR A 106 16.02 1.44 24.24
C TYR A 106 15.33 2.67 24.84
N HIS A 107 15.62 3.83 24.25
CA HIS A 107 14.74 4.98 24.32
C HIS A 107 13.37 4.55 23.81
N SER A 108 12.45 4.33 24.73
CA SER A 108 11.03 4.27 24.44
C SER A 108 10.64 5.62 23.87
N SER A 109 10.68 5.76 22.55
CA SER A 109 9.86 6.74 21.85
C SER A 109 8.40 6.29 21.97
N ASN A 110 7.87 6.27 23.19
CA ASN A 110 6.46 6.41 23.45
C ASN A 110 6.10 7.80 22.91
N ALA A 111 5.72 7.83 21.63
CA ALA A 111 5.08 9.00 21.05
C ALA A 111 3.93 9.36 21.99
N ALA A 112 4.09 10.51 22.62
CA ALA A 112 3.27 10.97 23.72
C ALA A 112 1.78 10.84 23.38
N ALA A 113 1.07 10.03 24.17
CA ALA A 113 -0.34 10.23 24.38
C ALA A 113 -0.49 11.59 25.07
N SER A 114 -0.57 12.66 24.27
CA SER A 114 -1.02 13.96 24.73
C SER A 114 -2.53 13.91 24.79
N ASP A 115 -3.00 13.87 26.03
CA ASP A 115 -4.39 13.86 26.44
C ASP A 115 -5.10 15.12 25.90
N HIS A 116 -6.36 14.95 25.48
CA HIS A 116 -7.37 15.96 25.07
C HIS A 116 -7.66 16.29 23.58
N ASP A 117 -6.92 15.77 22.57
CA ASP A 117 -7.33 15.83 21.12
C ASP A 117 -7.01 14.51 20.33
N SER A 118 -6.49 13.51 21.03
CA SER A 118 -5.87 12.29 20.47
C SER A 118 -6.83 11.37 19.71
N ASN A 119 -8.11 11.32 20.09
CA ASN A 119 -9.06 10.41 19.46
C ASN A 119 -9.51 10.90 18.07
N SER A 120 -9.65 12.22 17.90
CA SER A 120 -10.03 12.83 16.62
C SER A 120 -8.93 12.64 15.58
N ASP A 121 -7.68 12.86 15.97
CA ASP A 121 -6.53 12.69 15.08
C ASP A 121 -6.26 11.22 14.75
N MET A 122 -6.42 10.31 15.72
CA MET A 122 -6.34 8.88 15.45
C MET A 122 -7.42 8.42 14.46
N ILE A 123 -8.67 8.91 14.61
CA ILE A 123 -9.76 8.62 13.67
C ILE A 123 -9.44 9.16 12.26
N LYS A 124 -8.91 10.38 12.15
CA LYS A 124 -8.46 10.94 10.86
C LYS A 124 -7.38 10.06 10.23
N GLY A 125 -6.42 9.59 11.02
CA GLY A 125 -5.38 8.65 10.60
C GLY A 125 -5.95 7.33 10.06
N CYS A 126 -6.87 6.71 10.80
CA CYS A 126 -7.59 5.51 10.38
C CYS A 126 -8.34 5.71 9.06
N ILE A 127 -9.09 6.80 8.93
CA ILE A 127 -9.85 7.12 7.71
C ILE A 127 -8.90 7.33 6.52
N CYS A 128 -7.77 8.02 6.73
CA CYS A 128 -6.76 8.21 5.68
C CYS A 128 -6.17 6.87 5.23
N LEU A 129 -5.75 6.01 6.15
CA LEU A 129 -5.17 4.70 5.82
C LEU A 129 -6.18 3.74 5.20
N LEU A 130 -7.44 3.76 5.64
CA LEU A 130 -8.52 3.00 4.99
C LEU A 130 -8.77 3.50 3.57
N THR A 131 -8.77 4.82 3.37
CA THR A 131 -8.92 5.41 2.03
C THR A 131 -7.76 5.01 1.12
N ALA A 132 -6.53 5.03 1.62
CA ALA A 132 -5.36 4.55 0.90
C ALA A 132 -5.50 3.06 0.51
N THR A 133 -5.89 2.22 1.48
CA THR A 133 -6.12 0.78 1.25
C THR A 133 -7.19 0.53 0.20
N VAL A 134 -8.31 1.25 0.24
CA VAL A 134 -9.38 1.15 -0.77
C VAL A 134 -8.90 1.62 -2.14
N ALA A 135 -8.14 2.72 -2.20
CA ALA A 135 -7.59 3.24 -3.45
C ALA A 135 -6.59 2.25 -4.06
N TRP A 136 -5.72 1.64 -3.26
CA TRP A 136 -4.76 0.65 -3.72
C TRP A 136 -5.49 -0.62 -4.21
N ALA A 137 -6.51 -1.09 -3.50
CA ALA A 137 -7.34 -2.22 -3.92
C ALA A 137 -8.07 -1.92 -5.25
N ALA A 138 -8.62 -0.71 -5.40
CA ALA A 138 -9.23 -0.26 -6.65
C ALA A 138 -8.23 -0.23 -7.81
N LEU A 139 -6.98 0.19 -7.56
CA LEU A 139 -5.90 0.12 -8.53
C LEU A 139 -5.65 -1.32 -8.99
N PHE A 140 -5.55 -2.30 -8.09
CA PHE A 140 -5.35 -3.72 -8.47
C PHE A 140 -6.46 -4.21 -9.41
N ILE A 141 -7.72 -3.90 -9.08
CA ILE A 141 -8.91 -4.32 -9.85
C ILE A 141 -8.96 -3.65 -11.23
N LEU A 142 -8.72 -2.34 -11.28
CA LEU A 142 -8.70 -1.58 -12.51
C LEU A 142 -7.51 -1.98 -13.39
N GLN A 143 -6.34 -2.20 -12.79
CA GLN A 143 -5.12 -2.58 -13.51
C GLN A 143 -5.26 -3.96 -14.13
N ALA A 144 -5.85 -4.92 -13.40
CA ALA A 144 -6.17 -6.24 -13.94
C ALA A 144 -7.12 -6.14 -15.14
N SER A 145 -8.11 -5.24 -15.09
CA SER A 145 -9.04 -5.00 -16.19
C SER A 145 -8.38 -4.36 -17.41
N VAL A 146 -7.45 -3.43 -17.21
CA VAL A 146 -6.68 -2.80 -18.29
C VAL A 146 -5.69 -3.78 -18.91
N LEU A 147 -5.01 -4.61 -18.10
CA LEU A 147 -4.04 -5.60 -18.57
C LEU A 147 -4.65 -6.67 -19.49
N LYS A 148 -5.96 -6.95 -19.36
CA LYS A 148 -6.70 -7.81 -20.30
C LYS A 148 -6.78 -7.20 -21.71
N LYS A 149 -6.84 -5.87 -21.82
CA LYS A 149 -6.95 -5.13 -23.10
C LYS A 149 -5.59 -4.66 -23.61
N TYR A 150 -4.67 -4.35 -22.70
CA TYR A 150 -3.36 -3.78 -22.97
C TYR A 150 -2.26 -4.67 -22.38
N SER A 151 -1.72 -5.57 -23.19
CA SER A 151 -0.82 -6.63 -22.70
C SER A 151 0.64 -6.22 -22.48
N ALA A 152 0.98 -4.93 -22.65
CA ALA A 152 2.31 -4.37 -22.47
C ALA A 152 2.48 -3.76 -21.07
N GLN A 153 2.99 -4.58 -20.14
CA GLN A 153 3.11 -4.24 -18.70
C GLN A 153 4.06 -3.08 -18.43
N LEU A 154 5.25 -3.11 -19.02
CA LEU A 154 6.24 -2.05 -18.82
C LEU A 154 5.70 -0.69 -19.29
N SER A 155 5.07 -0.68 -20.47
CA SER A 155 4.43 0.54 -20.98
C SER A 155 3.23 0.98 -20.15
N LEU A 156 2.49 0.05 -19.54
CA LEU A 156 1.37 0.41 -18.67
C LEU A 156 1.89 1.03 -17.37
N ALA A 157 2.90 0.42 -16.74
CA ALA A 157 3.53 0.95 -15.54
C ALA A 157 4.11 2.34 -15.78
N THR A 158 4.85 2.56 -16.88
CA THR A 158 5.39 3.89 -17.19
C THR A 158 4.29 4.92 -17.41
N LEU A 159 3.19 4.56 -18.06
CA LEU A 159 2.06 5.48 -18.26
C LEU A 159 1.31 5.78 -16.96
N ILE A 160 1.14 4.80 -16.06
CA ILE A 160 0.56 5.02 -14.73
C ILE A 160 1.44 5.96 -13.93
N CYS A 161 2.76 5.71 -13.89
CA CYS A 161 3.71 6.57 -13.19
C CYS A 161 3.71 7.98 -13.79
N LEU A 162 3.74 8.13 -15.12
CA LEU A 162 3.71 9.42 -15.79
C LEU A 162 2.44 10.22 -15.45
N MET A 163 1.26 9.58 -15.53
CA MET A 163 0.00 10.24 -15.18
C MET A 163 -0.05 10.59 -13.69
N GLY A 164 0.42 9.70 -12.83
CA GLY A 164 0.56 9.94 -11.41
C GLY A 164 1.46 11.14 -11.11
N THR A 165 2.63 11.22 -11.75
CA THR A 165 3.53 12.37 -11.61
C THR A 165 2.88 13.67 -12.05
N ILE A 166 2.18 13.68 -13.19
CA ILE A 166 1.49 14.88 -13.68
C ILE A 166 0.39 15.32 -12.70
N GLN A 167 -0.41 14.37 -12.21
CA GLN A 167 -1.49 14.65 -11.26
C GLN A 167 -0.94 15.12 -9.91
N SER A 168 0.06 14.42 -9.35
CA SER A 168 0.72 14.81 -8.11
C SER A 168 1.37 16.18 -8.25
N PHE A 169 2.04 16.47 -9.36
CA PHE A 169 2.62 17.79 -9.62
C PHE A 169 1.56 18.89 -9.66
N ALA A 170 0.43 18.66 -10.32
CA ALA A 170 -0.69 19.61 -10.36
C ALA A 170 -1.28 19.87 -8.96
N ILE A 171 -1.44 18.81 -8.15
CA ILE A 171 -1.92 18.92 -6.77
C ILE A 171 -0.91 19.67 -5.90
N THR A 172 0.38 19.33 -5.97
CA THR A 172 1.42 20.01 -5.21
C THR A 172 1.52 21.48 -5.60
N LEU A 173 1.40 21.85 -6.88
CA LEU A 173 1.33 23.26 -7.30
C LEU A 173 0.13 23.99 -6.72
N ALA A 174 -1.03 23.32 -6.62
CA ALA A 174 -2.24 23.92 -6.08
C ALA A 174 -2.17 24.12 -4.55
N VAL A 175 -1.62 23.13 -3.83
CA VAL A 175 -1.57 23.08 -2.37
C VAL A 175 -0.37 23.85 -1.81
N GLU A 176 0.81 23.68 -2.41
CA GLU A 176 2.07 24.18 -1.88
C GLU A 176 2.54 25.42 -2.64
N ARG A 177 2.28 26.59 -2.04
CA ARG A 177 2.64 27.88 -2.65
C ARG A 177 4.03 28.37 -2.24
N ARG A 178 4.72 27.68 -1.33
CA ARG A 178 6.04 28.11 -0.84
C ARG A 178 7.15 27.51 -1.70
N PRO A 179 8.05 28.33 -2.28
CA PRO A 179 9.14 27.84 -3.12
C PRO A 179 10.15 26.96 -2.35
N SER A 180 10.26 27.12 -1.03
CA SER A 180 11.12 26.29 -0.18
C SER A 180 10.71 24.81 -0.08
N ALA A 181 9.45 24.48 -0.39
CA ALA A 181 9.00 23.10 -0.43
C ALA A 181 9.40 22.38 -1.72
N TRP A 182 9.78 23.14 -2.75
CA TRP A 182 10.23 22.63 -4.06
C TRP A 182 11.74 22.41 -4.12
N THR A 183 12.48 22.99 -3.18
CA THR A 183 13.93 22.81 -3.07
C THR A 183 14.25 21.51 -2.36
N ILE A 184 14.77 20.54 -3.09
CA ILE A 184 15.29 19.29 -2.54
C ILE A 184 16.82 19.42 -2.42
N GLY A 185 17.34 19.23 -1.21
CA GLY A 185 18.78 19.26 -0.94
C GLY A 185 19.48 18.00 -1.43
N TRP A 186 20.80 18.07 -1.62
CA TRP A 186 21.67 16.90 -1.91
C TRP A 186 21.95 16.10 -0.63
N ASP A 187 20.89 15.64 0.03
CA ASP A 187 20.92 14.99 1.33
C ASP A 187 20.32 13.58 1.28
N MET A 188 20.30 12.89 2.43
CA MET A 188 19.65 11.58 2.58
C MET A 188 18.20 11.58 2.07
N ASN A 189 17.48 12.70 2.18
CA ASN A 189 16.13 12.86 1.66
C ASN A 189 16.03 12.66 0.14
N LEU A 190 17.01 13.14 -0.63
CA LEU A 190 17.07 12.90 -2.07
C LEU A 190 17.31 11.42 -2.35
N PHE A 191 18.25 10.79 -1.63
CA PHE A 191 18.53 9.37 -1.77
C PHE A 191 17.29 8.52 -1.48
N THR A 192 16.59 8.77 -0.36
CA THR A 192 15.36 8.05 0.01
C THR A 192 14.25 8.25 -1.02
N THR A 193 14.12 9.45 -1.57
CA THR A 193 13.11 9.77 -2.60
C THR A 193 13.41 9.04 -3.91
N VAL A 194 14.67 9.03 -4.36
CA VAL A 194 15.09 8.30 -5.57
C VAL A 194 14.94 6.80 -5.36
N TYR A 195 15.39 6.28 -4.22
CA TYR A 195 15.28 4.86 -3.87
C TYR A 195 13.82 4.38 -3.85
N SER A 196 12.95 5.10 -3.14
CA SER A 196 11.51 4.79 -3.06
C SER A 196 10.82 4.94 -4.42
N GLY A 197 11.21 5.92 -5.24
CA GLY A 197 10.70 6.07 -6.60
C GLY A 197 11.08 4.88 -7.49
N VAL A 198 12.37 4.51 -7.53
CA VAL A 198 12.85 3.41 -8.39
C VAL A 198 12.26 2.07 -7.97
N LEU A 199 12.31 1.74 -6.68
CA LEU A 199 11.80 0.46 -6.18
C LEU A 199 10.27 0.44 -6.11
N GLY A 200 9.67 1.44 -5.47
CA GLY A 200 8.23 1.50 -5.17
C GLY A 200 7.36 1.81 -6.37
N SER A 201 7.86 2.52 -7.39
CA SER A 201 7.08 2.81 -8.60
C SER A 201 7.61 2.10 -9.85
N GLY A 202 8.93 2.08 -10.06
CA GLY A 202 9.53 1.46 -11.25
C GLY A 202 9.42 -0.06 -11.24
N ILE A 203 9.96 -0.69 -10.21
CA ILE A 203 10.01 -2.16 -10.10
C ILE A 203 8.67 -2.71 -9.60
N ALA A 204 8.11 -2.14 -8.52
CA ALA A 204 6.93 -2.71 -7.89
C ALA A 204 5.70 -2.72 -8.81
N TYR A 205 5.35 -1.63 -9.50
CA TYR A 205 4.20 -1.63 -10.42
C TYR A 205 4.37 -2.58 -11.60
N TYR A 206 5.61 -2.75 -12.09
CA TYR A 206 5.91 -3.71 -13.14
C TYR A 206 5.72 -5.15 -12.66
N VAL A 207 6.35 -5.53 -11.54
CA VAL A 207 6.23 -6.87 -10.94
C VAL A 207 4.79 -7.16 -10.54
N GLN A 208 4.09 -6.19 -9.94
CA GLN A 208 2.66 -6.27 -9.61
C GLN A 208 1.82 -6.57 -10.85
N GLY A 209 2.04 -5.81 -11.94
CA GLY A 209 1.36 -6.04 -13.22
C GLY A 209 1.69 -7.40 -13.84
N LEU A 210 2.88 -7.94 -13.58
CA LEU A 210 3.29 -9.29 -13.99
C LEU A 210 2.54 -10.38 -13.23
N CYS A 211 2.54 -10.31 -11.90
CA CYS A 211 1.83 -11.24 -11.03
C CYS A 211 0.33 -11.26 -11.33
N MET A 212 -0.30 -10.08 -11.48
CA MET A 212 -1.73 -9.98 -11.78
C MET A 212 -2.12 -10.61 -13.11
N LYS A 213 -1.25 -10.55 -14.13
CA LYS A 213 -1.54 -11.16 -15.43
C LYS A 213 -1.53 -12.68 -15.36
N ILE A 214 -0.65 -13.27 -14.53
CA ILE A 214 -0.48 -14.72 -14.44
C ILE A 214 -1.54 -15.34 -13.53
N LYS A 215 -1.85 -14.71 -12.38
CA LYS A 215 -2.66 -15.32 -11.31
C LYS A 215 -3.91 -14.52 -10.91
N GLY A 216 -4.07 -13.30 -11.41
CA GLY A 216 -5.19 -12.41 -11.09
C GLY A 216 -4.93 -11.44 -9.93
N PRO A 217 -5.79 -10.42 -9.76
CA PRO A 217 -5.59 -9.34 -8.79
C PRO A 217 -5.65 -9.82 -7.33
N VAL A 218 -6.64 -10.65 -6.98
CA VAL A 218 -6.81 -11.15 -5.59
C VAL A 218 -5.62 -12.02 -5.15
N PHE A 219 -5.06 -12.82 -6.07
CA PHE A 219 -3.88 -13.61 -5.77
C PHE A 219 -2.66 -12.72 -5.54
N ALA A 220 -2.47 -11.67 -6.35
CA ALA A 220 -1.36 -10.74 -6.17
C ALA A 220 -1.43 -10.03 -4.80
N THR A 221 -2.62 -9.62 -4.36
CA THR A 221 -2.79 -8.97 -3.05
C THR A 221 -2.59 -9.92 -1.87
N ALA A 222 -2.85 -11.23 -2.02
CA ALA A 222 -2.71 -12.20 -0.93
C ALA A 222 -1.27 -12.35 -0.40
N PHE A 223 -0.25 -11.88 -1.13
CA PHE A 223 1.16 -11.90 -0.68
C PHE A 223 1.57 -10.65 0.10
N ILE A 224 0.71 -9.65 0.24
CA ILE A 224 1.03 -8.39 0.93
C ILE A 224 1.29 -8.59 2.43
N PRO A 225 0.57 -9.47 3.15
CA PRO A 225 0.95 -9.81 4.52
C PRO A 225 2.37 -10.42 4.62
N LEU A 226 2.84 -11.14 3.59
CA LEU A 226 4.21 -11.66 3.58
C LEU A 226 5.26 -10.56 3.44
N THR A 227 4.97 -9.49 2.69
CA THR A 227 5.89 -8.35 2.60
C THR A 227 6.04 -7.65 3.94
N MET A 228 4.98 -7.59 4.75
CA MET A 228 5.05 -7.07 6.12
C MET A 228 5.92 -7.94 7.03
N ILE A 229 5.77 -9.26 6.97
CA ILE A 229 6.58 -10.20 7.76
C ILE A 229 8.06 -10.09 7.38
N ILE A 230 8.39 -10.06 6.09
CA ILE A 230 9.77 -9.91 5.61
C ILE A 230 10.35 -8.57 6.05
N SER A 231 9.58 -7.48 5.96
CA SER A 231 10.00 -6.16 6.42
C SER A 231 10.31 -6.16 7.92
N ALA A 232 9.47 -6.80 8.75
CA ALA A 232 9.69 -6.90 10.19
C ALA A 232 10.97 -7.70 10.54
N ILE A 233 11.24 -8.78 9.79
CA ILE A 233 12.48 -9.56 9.96
C ILE A 233 13.70 -8.72 9.58
N MET A 234 13.66 -8.02 8.44
CA MET A 234 14.76 -7.15 8.01
C MET A 234 15.00 -6.00 8.99
N ASP A 235 13.94 -5.39 9.51
CA ASP A 235 14.01 -4.33 10.51
C ASP A 235 14.68 -4.82 11.80
N SER A 236 14.34 -6.02 12.25
CA SER A 236 14.97 -6.64 13.42
C SER A 236 16.45 -6.98 13.22
N ILE A 237 16.85 -7.38 12.00
CA ILE A 237 18.26 -7.73 11.69
C ILE A 237 19.11 -6.48 11.48
N LEU A 238 18.60 -5.48 10.75
CA LEU A 238 19.38 -4.31 10.32
C LEU A 238 19.34 -3.18 11.34
N LEU A 239 18.18 -2.92 11.93
CA LEU A 239 17.96 -1.81 12.86
C LEU A 239 17.99 -2.27 14.33
N HIS A 240 18.24 -3.56 14.57
CA HIS A 240 18.26 -4.21 15.90
C HIS A 240 16.97 -3.99 16.71
N GLN A 241 15.87 -3.60 16.07
CA GLN A 241 14.63 -3.33 16.77
C GLN A 241 14.00 -4.65 17.27
N GLY A 242 13.53 -4.62 18.51
CA GLY A 242 12.76 -5.72 19.10
C GLY A 242 11.44 -5.90 18.36
N ILE A 243 11.12 -7.12 17.95
CA ILE A 243 9.83 -7.44 17.34
C ILE A 243 8.78 -7.50 18.46
N TYR A 244 7.75 -6.67 18.35
CA TYR A 244 6.60 -6.73 19.24
C TYR A 244 5.69 -7.90 18.82
N LEU A 245 5.21 -8.66 19.80
CA LEU A 245 4.23 -9.71 19.53
C LEU A 245 2.87 -9.04 19.30
N GLY A 246 2.53 -8.68 18.06
CA GLY A 246 1.34 -7.89 17.73
C GLY A 246 1.65 -6.83 16.70
#